data_AF-A0A7W6NW76-F1
#
_entry.id   AF-A0A7W6NW76-F1
#
_cell.length_a   1.000
_cell.length_b   1.000
_cell.length_c   1.000
_cell.angle_alpha   90.00
_cell.angle_beta   90.00
_cell.angle_gamma   90.00
#
_symmetry.space_group_name_H-M   'P 1'
#
loop_
_entity.id
_entity.type
_entity.pdbx_description
1 polymer ?
#
loop_
_entity_poly.entity_id
_entity_poly.type
_entity_poly.pdbx_seq_one_letter_code
_entity_poly.pdbx_strand_id
1 'polypeptide(L)' 'MIYSQVPATPMKETASMQNAHFSALSAKHSVLDQRIAAESQRPQPDQLVLASLKKQKLRIKEEMARPS' A
#
# COMPACT_ATOMS: atom_id res chain seq x y z
N MET A 1 -37.11 20.26 -33.32
CA MET A 1 -37.09 20.39 -31.85
C MET A 1 -36.05 19.43 -31.30
N ILE A 2 -34.90 20.01 -30.94
CA ILE A 2 -33.91 19.61 -29.92
C ILE A 2 -33.79 18.11 -29.55
N TYR A 3 -32.77 17.45 -30.11
CA TYR A 3 -32.10 16.33 -29.45
C TYR A 3 -31.32 16.89 -28.25
N SER A 4 -31.87 16.76 -27.05
CA SER A 4 -31.16 17.13 -25.82
C SER A 4 -30.25 15.97 -25.41
N GLN A 5 -28.98 16.14 -25.75
CA GLN A 5 -27.85 15.31 -25.38
C GLN A 5 -27.77 15.14 -23.85
N VAL A 6 -27.72 13.90 -23.37
CA VAL A 6 -27.34 13.58 -21.99
C VAL A 6 -25.90 14.06 -21.78
N PRO A 7 -25.60 14.93 -20.81
CA PRO A 7 -24.21 15.24 -20.50
C PRO A 7 -23.60 14.02 -19.82
N ALA A 8 -22.76 13.29 -20.56
CA ALA A 8 -21.84 12.32 -19.99
C ALA A 8 -21.02 13.03 -18.92
N THR A 9 -21.12 12.51 -17.70
CA THR A 9 -20.37 12.94 -16.53
C THR A 9 -18.86 13.03 -16.84
N PRO A 10 -18.19 14.17 -16.64
CA PRO A 10 -16.75 14.22 -16.79
C PRO A 10 -16.07 13.60 -15.57
N MET A 11 -15.39 12.47 -15.82
CA MET A 11 -14.05 12.18 -15.32
C MET A 11 -13.80 12.34 -13.81
N LYS A 12 -14.00 11.26 -13.04
CA LYS A 12 -13.22 11.01 -11.82
C LYS A 12 -11.84 10.44 -12.19
N GLU A 13 -11.04 11.18 -12.96
CA GLU A 13 -9.72 10.71 -13.43
C GLU A 13 -8.55 11.21 -12.56
N THR A 14 -8.83 11.63 -11.33
CA THR A 14 -7.79 11.97 -10.34
C THR A 14 -7.72 11.00 -9.17
N ALA A 15 -8.75 10.17 -8.97
CA ALA A 15 -8.80 9.16 -7.91
C ALA A 15 -7.91 7.92 -8.18
N SER A 16 -7.45 7.73 -9.42
CA SER A 16 -6.72 6.51 -9.81
C SER A 16 -5.26 6.49 -9.34
N MET A 17 -4.55 7.62 -9.39
CA MET A 17 -3.11 7.65 -9.06
C MET A 17 -2.80 7.64 -7.56
N GLN A 18 -3.57 8.36 -6.74
CA GLN A 18 -3.41 8.32 -5.27
C GLN A 18 -3.72 6.93 -4.71
N ASN A 19 -4.73 6.26 -5.26
CA ASN A 19 -5.04 4.87 -4.92
C ASN A 19 -3.94 3.90 -5.35
N ALA A 20 -3.34 4.08 -6.53
CA ALA A 20 -2.25 3.23 -7.02
C ALA A 20 -1.00 3.33 -6.13
N HIS A 21 -0.61 4.54 -5.72
CA HIS A 21 0.52 4.74 -4.81
C HIS A 21 0.28 4.08 -3.44
N PHE A 22 -0.89 4.30 -2.84
CA PHE A 22 -1.27 3.67 -1.58
C PHE A 22 -1.37 2.14 -1.71
N SER A 23 -1.92 1.63 -2.82
CA SER A 23 -2.03 0.19 -3.08
C SER A 23 -0.67 -0.47 -3.22
N ALA A 24 0.29 0.18 -3.89
CA ALA A 24 1.66 -0.30 -3.98
C ALA A 24 2.37 -0.33 -2.62
N LEU A 25 2.21 0.70 -1.78
CA LEU A 25 2.74 0.73 -0.43
C LEU A 25 2.09 -0.35 0.46
N SER A 26 0.77 -0.51 0.38
CA SER A 26 0.02 -1.54 1.10
C SER A 26 0.44 -2.96 0.69
N ALA A 27 0.65 -3.21 -0.60
CA ALA A 27 1.17 -4.49 -1.09
C ALA A 27 2.56 -4.78 -0.52
N LYS A 28 3.47 -3.80 -0.54
CA LYS A 28 4.81 -3.96 0.08
C LYS A 28 4.71 -4.21 1.59
N HIS A 29 3.82 -3.51 2.30
CA HIS A 29 3.57 -3.72 3.71
C HIS A 29 3.09 -5.16 4.00
N SER A 30 2.14 -5.66 3.21
CA SER A 30 1.62 -7.04 3.33
C SER A 30 2.73 -8.08 3.14
N VAL A 31 3.61 -7.89 2.15
CA VAL A 31 4.76 -8.79 1.92
C VAL A 31 5.72 -8.79 3.11
N LEU A 32 6.00 -7.62 3.70
CA LEU A 32 6.85 -7.54 4.89
C LEU A 32 6.22 -8.25 6.08
N ASP A 33 4.91 -8.13 6.28
CA ASP A 33 4.19 -8.84 7.34
C ASP A 33 4.24 -10.35 7.18
N GLN A 34 4.05 -10.85 5.96
CA GLN A 34 4.19 -12.27 5.66
C GLN A 34 5.61 -12.77 5.96
N ARG A 35 6.64 -12.00 5.60
CA ARG A 35 8.04 -12.35 5.90
C ARG A 35 8.33 -12.35 7.39
N ILE A 36 7.81 -11.38 8.14
CA ILE A 36 7.94 -11.33 9.61
C ILE A 36 7.26 -12.53 10.25
N ALA A 37 6.04 -12.87 9.81
CA ALA A 37 5.30 -14.01 10.33
C ALA A 37 6.01 -15.33 10.01
N ALA A 38 6.46 -15.51 8.76
CA ALA A 38 7.19 -16.68 8.33
C ALA A 38 8.49 -16.87 9.14
N GLU A 39 9.27 -15.80 9.32
CA GLU A 39 10.51 -15.85 10.11
C GLU A 39 10.23 -16.09 11.60
N SER A 40 9.17 -15.48 12.15
CA SER A 40 8.79 -15.66 13.57
C SER A 40 8.25 -17.07 13.87
N GLN A 41 7.74 -17.78 12.87
CA GLN A 41 7.31 -19.17 12.99
C GLN A 41 8.46 -20.17 12.87
N ARG A 42 9.67 -19.72 12.51
CA ARG A 42 10.83 -20.62 12.46
C ARG A 42 11.23 -21.01 13.89
N PRO A 43 11.66 -22.27 14.10
CA PRO A 43 12.10 -22.73 15.42
C PRO A 43 13.34 -21.99 15.95
N GLN A 44 14.15 -21.41 15.05
CA GLN A 44 15.16 -20.41 15.38
C GLN A 44 14.96 -19.16 14.52
N PRO A 45 14.22 -18.16 15.02
CA PRO A 45 14.02 -16.92 14.30
C PRO A 45 15.30 -16.08 14.28
N ASP A 46 15.69 -15.59 13.12
CA ASP A 46 16.78 -14.61 13.02
C ASP A 46 16.27 -13.23 13.49
N GLN A 47 16.75 -12.82 14.67
CA GLN A 47 16.35 -11.55 15.28
C GLN A 47 16.83 -10.32 14.50
N LEU A 48 17.98 -10.41 13.79
CA LEU A 48 18.47 -9.31 12.96
C LEU A 48 17.56 -9.12 11.74
N VAL A 49 17.16 -10.23 11.11
CA VAL A 49 16.21 -10.22 9.99
C VAL A 49 14.86 -9.68 10.46
N LEU A 50 14.33 -10.16 11.58
CA LEU A 50 13.07 -9.66 12.14
C LEU A 50 13.13 -8.16 12.47
N ALA A 51 14.22 -7.68 13.08
CA ALA A 51 14.39 -6.27 13.38
C ALA A 51 14.45 -5.40 12.11
N SER A 52 15.17 -5.88 11.09
CA SER A 52 15.25 -5.20 9.78
C SER A 52 13.89 -5.14 9.09
N LEU A 53 13.17 -6.26 9.04
CA LEU A 53 11.83 -6.34 8.44
C LEU A 53 10.82 -5.44 9.17
N LYS A 54 10.83 -5.43 10.51
CA LYS A 54 9.99 -4.54 11.31
C LYS A 54 10.30 -3.06 11.05
N LYS A 55 11.59 -2.71 10.91
CA LYS A 55 12.02 -1.34 10.58
C LYS A 55 11.56 -0.93 9.17
N GLN A 56 11.67 -1.82 8.19
CA GLN A 56 11.13 -1.57 6.85
C GLN A 56 9.61 -1.39 6.87
N LYS A 57 8.88 -2.22 7.63
CA LYS A 57 7.43 -2.10 7.80
C LYS A 57 7.05 -0.74 8.39
N LEU A 58 7.79 -0.28 9.39
CA LEU A 58 7.57 1.03 10.01
C LEU A 58 7.75 2.17 8.99
N ARG A 59 8.81 2.14 8.18
CA ARG A 59 9.03 3.16 7.13
C ARG A 59 7.90 3.21 6.11
N ILE A 60 7.41 2.06 5.64
CA ILE A 60 6.28 2.03 4.70
C ILE A 60 5.01 2.57 5.35
N LYS A 61 4.78 2.27 6.64
CA LYS A 61 3.67 2.84 7.40
C LYS A 61 3.76 4.36 7.51
N GLU A 62 4.96 4.89 7.73
CA GLU A 62 5.22 6.33 7.75
C GLU A 62 5.03 6.98 6.37
N GLU A 63 5.48 6.33 5.29
CA GLU A 63 5.25 6.79 3.91
C GLU A 63 3.76 6.80 3.54
N MET A 64 2.98 5.81 4.00
CA MET A 64 1.52 5.80 3.84
C MET A 64 0.81 6.87 4.68
N ALA A 65 1.37 7.19 5.85
CA ALA A 65 0.81 8.18 6.77
C ALA A 65 1.22 9.62 6.44
N ARG A 66 2.27 9.80 5.63
CA ARG A 66 2.71 11.13 5.19
C ARG A 66 1.73 11.63 4.12
N PRO A 67 0.92 12.65 4.42
CA PRO A 67 0.12 13.29 3.39
C PRO A 67 1.11 13.96 2.41
N SER A 68 1.01 13.60 1.13
CA SER A 68 1.66 14.34 0.05
C SER A 68 0.87 15.59 -0.29
#